data_AF-A0A963ZLW9-F1
#
_entry.id   AF-A0A963ZLW9-F1
#
_cell.length_a   1.000
_cell.length_b   1.000
_cell.length_c   1.000
_cell.angle_alpha   90.00
_cell.angle_beta   90.00
_cell.angle_gamma   90.00
#
_symmetry.space_group_name_H-M   'P 1'
#
loop_
_entity.id
_entity.type
_entity.pdbx_description
1 polymer ?
#
loop_
_entity_poly.entity_id
_entity_poly.type
_entity_poly.pdbx_seq_one_letter_code
_entity_poly.pdbx_strand_id
1 'polypeptide(L)'
;MSSKADQFKTNPLSFLVFLGTLLVVAWVFQNFVITPGFKSAMMGLFAPAEVKTATHENDDLIKEDEFLLDMTSGPGDVEFDYEKSSSQWVVRAEKLGEDAIIIEPWLTFGIFSIFVGFIVAVLVNSMIPRFGYIARKIEREIEHTIDRIDEQTGDKISREEIERITAANSHDDLTAIEKEFGPVIVDEINDVRAANKWKRTPFLVFKGLRLYMTRHFAEKYSNNVQGFAYGGAAILIVIIGIRGLKFIPPTQPSILLAAITLEFTMLMLLAVTLFYTEEEQRMDKLIRDLEESSEGQKFELINLVRTSQQQQRDLASMVDYIQRQTGDLKRMADALTGANKEYIIQVAQRAVAEYITQERSEEITEKVIRERIESAMKQMFGGGKALEDNNG
;
A
#
# COMPACT_ATOMS: atom_id res chain seq x y z
N MET A 1 -42.82 -14.89 23.53
CA MET A 1 -41.66 -15.03 22.65
C MET A 1 -40.43 -14.52 23.38
N SER A 2 -39.71 -15.41 24.08
CA SER A 2 -38.37 -15.08 24.61
C SER A 2 -37.46 -15.01 23.39
N SER A 3 -36.88 -13.83 23.10
CA SER A 3 -36.09 -13.69 21.89
C SER A 3 -34.87 -14.61 21.99
N LYS A 4 -34.65 -15.43 20.97
CA LYS A 4 -33.46 -16.28 20.83
C LYS A 4 -32.14 -15.49 20.98
N ALA A 5 -32.19 -14.17 20.88
CA ALA A 5 -31.08 -13.25 21.08
C ALA A 5 -30.42 -13.38 22.47
N ASP A 6 -31.14 -13.75 23.53
CA ASP A 6 -30.54 -13.90 24.87
C ASP A 6 -29.67 -15.16 25.03
N GLN A 7 -29.80 -16.17 24.15
CA GLN A 7 -28.97 -17.38 24.20
C GLN A 7 -27.52 -17.16 23.75
N PHE A 8 -27.22 -16.04 23.08
CA PHE A 8 -25.90 -15.78 22.52
C PHE A 8 -25.04 -14.79 23.31
N LYS A 9 -25.42 -14.43 24.55
CA LYS A 9 -24.57 -13.60 25.42
C LYS A 9 -23.17 -14.23 25.54
N THR A 10 -22.16 -13.42 25.22
CA THR A 10 -20.75 -13.82 25.28
C THR A 10 -20.42 -14.26 26.69
N ASN A 11 -20.15 -15.55 26.89
CA ASN A 11 -19.69 -16.04 28.18
C ASN A 11 -18.21 -15.69 28.30
N PRO A 12 -17.79 -14.82 29.25
CA PRO A 12 -16.39 -14.46 29.42
C PRO A 12 -15.50 -15.69 29.64
N LEU A 13 -16.05 -16.77 30.22
CA LEU A 13 -15.34 -18.04 30.38
C LEU A 13 -14.91 -18.65 29.04
N SER A 14 -15.75 -18.59 28.00
CA SER A 14 -15.40 -19.12 26.68
C SER A 14 -14.23 -18.36 26.04
N PHE A 15 -14.18 -17.05 26.25
CA PHE A 15 -13.07 -16.21 25.80
C PHE A 15 -11.78 -16.50 26.58
N LEU A 16 -11.87 -16.71 27.90
CA LEU A 16 -10.71 -17.12 28.71
C LEU A 16 -10.17 -18.49 28.30
N VAL A 17 -11.04 -19.45 27.99
CA VAL A 17 -10.63 -20.76 27.45
C VAL A 17 -9.92 -20.61 26.11
N PHE A 18 -10.44 -19.75 25.22
CA PHE A 18 -9.79 -19.44 23.95
C PHE A 18 -8.40 -18.82 24.14
N LEU A 19 -8.29 -17.81 25.00
CA LEU A 19 -7.02 -17.14 25.29
C LEU A 19 -6.01 -18.09 25.97
N GLY A 20 -6.47 -18.92 26.91
CA GLY A 20 -5.64 -19.94 27.54
C GLY A 20 -5.13 -20.96 26.52
N THR A 21 -5.98 -21.43 25.62
CA THR A 21 -5.58 -22.34 24.54
C THR A 21 -4.53 -21.70 23.63
N LEU A 22 -4.74 -20.44 23.24
CA LEU A 22 -3.80 -19.67 22.40
C LEU A 22 -2.42 -19.57 23.06
N LEU A 23 -2.37 -19.14 24.33
CA LEU A 23 -1.10 -18.94 25.04
C LEU A 23 -0.36 -20.27 25.28
N VAL A 24 -1.09 -21.33 25.65
CA VAL A 24 -0.51 -22.66 25.82
C VAL A 24 0.07 -23.18 24.51
N VAL A 25 -0.67 -23.09 23.40
CA VAL A 25 -0.17 -23.55 22.10
C VAL A 25 1.01 -22.71 21.63
N ALA A 26 0.96 -21.38 21.78
CA ALA A 26 2.08 -20.51 21.43
C ALA A 26 3.35 -20.88 22.22
N TRP A 27 3.21 -21.13 23.53
CA TRP A 27 4.32 -21.58 24.37
C TRP A 27 4.85 -22.96 23.95
N VAL A 28 3.96 -23.93 23.68
CA VAL A 28 4.37 -25.27 23.20
C VAL A 28 5.09 -25.15 21.85
N PHE A 29 4.56 -24.37 20.91
CA PHE A 29 5.15 -24.18 19.60
C PHE A 29 6.55 -23.52 19.70
N GLN A 30 6.71 -22.52 20.56
CA GLN A 30 8.01 -21.87 20.80
C GLN A 30 9.06 -22.87 21.30
N ASN A 31 8.71 -23.70 22.30
CA ASN A 31 9.68 -24.59 22.94
C ASN A 31 9.93 -25.88 22.16
N PHE A 32 8.92 -26.43 21.49
CA PHE A 32 9.01 -27.74 20.83
C PHE A 32 9.20 -27.66 19.31
N VAL A 33 8.93 -26.50 18.68
CA VAL A 33 9.10 -26.34 17.22
C VAL A 33 10.17 -25.30 16.91
N ILE A 34 10.02 -24.08 17.44
CA ILE A 34 10.95 -22.98 17.11
C ILE A 34 12.34 -23.25 17.68
N THR A 35 12.44 -23.60 18.96
CA THR A 35 13.75 -23.81 19.62
C THR A 35 14.54 -24.96 18.96
N PRO A 36 13.98 -26.17 18.81
CA PRO A 36 14.70 -27.28 18.17
C PRO A 36 14.90 -27.05 16.67
N GLY A 37 13.94 -26.43 15.99
CA GLY A 37 14.02 -26.10 14.57
C GLY A 37 15.10 -25.07 14.28
N PHE A 38 15.22 -24.04 15.11
CA PHE A 38 16.30 -23.05 15.02
C PHE A 38 17.66 -23.70 15.26
N LYS A 39 17.81 -24.48 16.34
CA LYS A 39 19.04 -25.25 16.61
C LYS A 39 19.45 -26.09 15.40
N SER A 40 18.51 -26.87 14.87
CA SER A 40 18.73 -27.74 13.72
C SER A 40 19.12 -26.96 12.46
N ALA A 41 18.47 -25.82 12.21
CA ALA A 41 18.79 -24.95 11.09
C ALA A 41 20.19 -24.34 11.20
N MET A 42 20.57 -23.84 12.39
CA MET A 42 21.89 -23.27 12.62
C MET A 42 22.99 -24.32 12.48
N MET A 43 22.77 -25.52 13.04
CA MET A 43 23.67 -26.65 12.89
C MET A 43 23.80 -27.07 11.41
N GLY A 44 22.70 -27.19 10.69
CA GLY A 44 22.69 -27.60 9.29
C GLY A 44 23.38 -26.61 8.34
N LEU A 45 23.16 -25.31 8.55
CA LEU A 45 23.64 -24.26 7.66
C LEU A 45 25.07 -23.81 7.99
N PHE A 46 25.41 -23.72 9.28
CA PHE A 46 26.61 -23.00 9.73
C PHE A 46 27.63 -23.86 10.47
N ALA A 47 27.25 -25.02 11.03
CA ALA A 47 28.22 -25.85 11.73
C ALA A 47 29.26 -26.49 10.77
N PRO A 48 30.52 -26.69 11.23
CA PRO A 48 31.53 -27.48 10.53
C PRO A 48 31.07 -28.93 10.32
N ALA A 49 31.68 -29.63 9.35
CA ALA A 49 31.34 -31.02 9.06
C ALA A 49 31.56 -31.95 10.28
N GLU A 50 32.60 -31.66 11.07
CA GLU A 50 32.98 -32.40 12.27
C GLU A 50 31.88 -32.34 13.35
N VAL A 51 31.36 -31.14 13.59
CA VAL A 51 30.28 -30.87 14.55
C VAL A 51 28.94 -31.46 14.11
N LYS A 52 28.67 -31.51 12.80
CA LYS A 52 27.46 -32.15 12.25
C LYS A 52 27.43 -33.65 12.48
N THR A 53 28.60 -34.29 12.53
CA THR A 53 28.72 -35.74 12.73
C THR A 53 28.76 -36.15 14.20
N ALA A 54 29.04 -35.21 15.10
CA ALA A 54 29.04 -35.44 16.54
C ALA A 54 27.59 -35.44 17.10
N THR A 55 27.30 -36.39 17.98
CA THR A 55 25.96 -36.57 18.56
C THR A 55 25.68 -35.53 19.65
N HIS A 56 25.34 -34.29 19.26
CA HIS A 56 24.98 -33.19 20.18
C HIS A 56 23.47 -33.10 20.46
N GLU A 57 22.79 -34.25 20.51
CA GLU A 57 21.32 -34.34 20.44
C GLU A 57 20.61 -33.55 21.55
N ASN A 58 21.26 -33.34 22.70
CA ASN A 58 20.70 -32.62 23.85
C ASN A 58 21.54 -31.46 24.39
N ASP A 59 22.66 -31.10 23.73
CA ASP A 59 23.51 -30.02 24.26
C ASP A 59 22.96 -28.66 23.80
N ASP A 60 22.45 -27.87 24.74
CA ASP A 60 22.04 -26.48 24.50
C ASP A 60 23.25 -25.54 24.35
N LEU A 61 24.44 -26.03 24.63
CA LEU A 61 25.72 -25.36 24.45
C LEU A 61 26.64 -26.25 23.61
N ILE A 62 26.94 -25.81 22.40
CA ILE A 62 27.89 -26.46 21.50
C ILE A 62 29.04 -25.47 21.28
N LYS A 63 30.25 -25.92 21.62
CA LYS A 63 31.47 -25.10 21.61
C LYS A 63 32.54 -25.81 20.78
N GLU A 64 32.99 -25.16 19.72
CA GLU A 64 34.17 -25.51 18.92
C GLU A 64 34.88 -24.23 18.49
N ASP A 65 36.15 -24.30 18.12
CA ASP A 65 37.03 -23.13 17.89
C ASP A 65 36.42 -22.05 16.95
N GLU A 66 35.66 -22.48 15.94
CA GLU A 66 35.06 -21.60 14.91
C GLU A 66 33.52 -21.56 14.95
N PHE A 67 32.89 -22.31 15.86
CA PHE A 67 31.44 -22.42 15.97
C PHE A 67 30.97 -22.43 17.41
N LEU A 68 30.13 -21.45 17.76
CA LEU A 68 29.47 -21.37 19.05
C LEU A 68 27.96 -21.34 18.81
N LEU A 69 27.25 -22.25 19.46
CA LEU A 69 25.80 -22.19 19.58
C LEU A 69 25.45 -22.33 21.06
N ASP A 70 25.00 -21.24 21.66
CA ASP A 70 24.62 -21.20 23.07
C ASP A 70 23.16 -20.76 23.21
N MET A 71 22.30 -21.73 23.51
CA MET A 71 20.86 -21.57 23.73
C MET A 71 20.47 -21.76 25.20
N THR A 72 21.45 -21.90 26.09
CA THR A 72 21.20 -22.12 27.53
C THR A 72 20.56 -20.89 28.18
N SER A 73 19.83 -21.10 29.28
CA SER A 73 19.19 -20.01 30.04
C SER A 73 20.10 -19.37 31.09
N GLY A 74 21.36 -19.79 31.21
CA GLY A 74 22.34 -19.22 32.14
C GLY A 74 22.98 -17.93 31.61
N PRO A 75 23.60 -17.11 32.48
CA PRO A 75 24.44 -16.00 32.03
C PRO A 75 25.63 -16.52 31.19
N GLY A 76 26.08 -15.69 30.25
CA GLY A 76 27.20 -16.01 29.36
C GLY A 76 28.51 -16.30 30.09
N ASP A 77 29.38 -17.04 29.41
CA ASP A 77 30.70 -17.43 29.90
C ASP A 77 31.72 -16.37 29.49
N VAL A 78 32.32 -15.67 30.47
CA VAL A 78 33.24 -14.53 30.25
C VAL A 78 34.49 -14.93 29.46
N GLU A 79 34.77 -16.23 29.39
CA GLU A 79 35.96 -16.80 28.72
C GLU A 79 35.96 -16.61 27.19
N PHE A 80 34.81 -16.35 26.55
CA PHE A 80 34.69 -16.28 25.07
C PHE A 80 34.31 -14.89 24.53
N ASP A 81 34.51 -13.84 25.32
CA ASP A 81 34.28 -12.44 24.92
C ASP A 81 32.84 -12.15 24.45
N TYR A 82 31.86 -12.83 25.08
CA TYR A 82 30.44 -12.52 24.89
C TYR A 82 29.68 -12.49 26.21
N GLU A 83 28.86 -11.47 26.39
CA GLU A 83 27.91 -11.38 27.49
C GLU A 83 26.50 -11.62 26.95
N LYS A 84 25.76 -12.53 27.59
CA LYS A 84 24.35 -12.80 27.25
C LYS A 84 23.46 -12.79 28.48
N SER A 85 22.22 -12.36 28.27
CA SER A 85 21.13 -12.49 29.23
C SER A 85 20.54 -13.91 29.20
N SER A 86 19.86 -14.31 30.27
CA SER A 86 19.23 -15.62 30.45
C SER A 86 18.15 -15.98 29.41
N SER A 87 17.70 -15.02 28.61
CA SER A 87 16.69 -15.22 27.55
C SER A 87 17.24 -15.06 26.13
N GLN A 88 18.57 -14.94 25.97
CA GLN A 88 19.21 -14.70 24.68
C GLN A 88 19.88 -15.97 24.16
N TRP A 89 19.81 -16.16 22.85
CA TRP A 89 20.59 -17.15 22.13
C TRP A 89 21.79 -16.49 21.50
N VAL A 90 22.94 -17.17 21.51
CA VAL A 90 24.17 -16.68 20.90
C VAL A 90 24.59 -17.64 19.81
N VAL A 91 24.89 -17.10 18.63
CA VAL A 91 25.43 -17.87 17.52
C VAL A 91 26.67 -17.19 16.96
N ARG A 92 27.77 -17.91 16.88
CA ARG A 92 28.99 -17.50 16.18
C ARG A 92 29.35 -18.60 15.18
N ALA A 93 29.64 -18.20 13.96
CA ALA A 93 30.13 -19.10 12.93
C ALA A 93 30.98 -18.29 11.95
N GLU A 94 32.05 -18.86 11.42
CA GLU A 94 32.93 -18.21 10.43
C GLU A 94 32.14 -17.55 9.28
N LYS A 95 31.09 -18.23 8.78
CA LYS A 95 30.23 -17.72 7.70
C LYS A 95 29.32 -16.55 8.07
N LEU A 96 29.10 -16.33 9.36
CA LEU A 96 28.25 -15.25 9.88
C LEU A 96 29.06 -14.00 10.23
N GLY A 97 30.39 -14.11 10.28
CA GLY A 97 31.31 -13.05 10.66
C GLY A 97 32.13 -13.40 11.89
N GLU A 98 33.02 -12.49 12.28
CA GLU A 98 33.94 -12.67 13.41
C GLU A 98 33.20 -12.53 14.76
N ASP A 99 32.18 -11.68 14.79
CA ASP A 99 31.40 -11.34 15.99
C ASP A 99 30.26 -12.34 16.24
N ALA A 100 29.98 -12.60 17.53
CA ALA A 100 28.83 -13.39 17.93
C ALA A 100 27.52 -12.62 17.72
N ILE A 101 26.51 -13.31 17.17
CA ILE A 101 25.17 -12.78 16.95
C ILE A 101 24.29 -13.17 18.13
N ILE A 102 23.70 -12.17 18.78
CA ILE A 102 22.79 -12.33 19.91
C ILE A 102 21.34 -12.18 19.42
N ILE A 103 20.52 -13.18 19.69
CA ILE A 103 19.13 -13.26 19.26
C ILE A 103 18.23 -13.37 20.49
N GLU A 104 17.21 -12.52 20.54
CA GLU A 104 16.12 -12.64 21.52
C GLU A 104 14.98 -13.47 20.91
N PRO A 105 14.77 -14.73 21.34
CA PRO A 105 13.87 -15.66 20.66
C PRO A 105 12.41 -15.26 20.83
N TRP A 106 12.05 -14.77 22.01
CA TRP A 106 10.70 -14.31 22.31
C TRP A 106 10.34 -13.06 21.51
N LEU A 107 11.28 -12.13 21.35
CA LEU A 107 11.07 -10.95 20.52
C LEU A 107 10.98 -11.33 19.03
N THR A 108 11.88 -12.21 18.58
CA THR A 108 12.02 -12.58 17.18
C THR A 108 10.88 -13.45 16.68
N PHE A 109 10.57 -14.53 17.41
CA PHE A 109 9.62 -15.56 16.98
C PHE A 109 8.31 -15.54 17.75
N GLY A 110 8.20 -14.76 18.84
CA GLY A 110 7.01 -14.76 19.69
C GLY A 110 5.73 -14.35 18.95
N ILE A 111 5.81 -13.38 18.03
CA ILE A 111 4.67 -12.96 17.20
C ILE A 111 4.20 -14.12 16.32
N PHE A 112 5.13 -14.86 15.70
CA PHE A 112 4.80 -16.02 14.89
C PHE A 112 4.21 -17.17 15.73
N SER A 113 4.76 -17.41 16.91
CA SER A 113 4.23 -18.40 17.85
C SER A 113 2.83 -18.05 18.33
N ILE A 114 2.54 -16.77 18.61
CA ILE A 114 1.20 -16.28 18.92
C ILE A 114 0.25 -16.48 17.72
N PHE A 115 0.72 -16.19 16.51
CA PHE A 115 -0.08 -16.37 15.29
C PHE A 115 -0.44 -17.84 15.04
N VAL A 116 0.53 -18.77 15.15
CA VAL A 116 0.27 -20.21 15.07
C VAL A 116 -0.65 -20.66 16.22
N GLY A 117 -0.41 -20.17 17.43
CA GLY A 117 -1.27 -20.40 18.59
C GLY A 117 -2.71 -19.94 18.35
N PHE A 118 -2.90 -18.80 17.70
CA PHE A 118 -4.21 -18.28 17.31
C PHE A 118 -4.90 -19.20 16.30
N ILE A 119 -4.21 -19.66 15.25
CA ILE A 119 -4.78 -20.59 14.26
C ILE A 119 -5.25 -21.87 14.94
N VAL A 120 -4.39 -22.50 15.74
CA VAL A 120 -4.74 -23.74 16.45
C VAL A 120 -5.86 -23.50 17.45
N ALA A 121 -5.84 -22.38 18.19
CA ALA A 121 -6.91 -22.04 19.12
C ALA A 121 -8.25 -21.86 18.40
N VAL A 122 -8.27 -21.27 17.21
CA VAL A 122 -9.48 -21.15 16.36
C VAL A 122 -9.98 -22.54 15.98
N LEU A 123 -9.10 -23.42 15.50
CA LEU A 123 -9.47 -24.78 15.11
C LEU A 123 -10.00 -25.58 16.30
N VAL A 124 -9.27 -25.64 17.41
CA VAL A 124 -9.68 -26.37 18.61
C VAL A 124 -10.98 -25.82 19.19
N ASN A 125 -11.13 -24.49 19.30
CA ASN A 125 -12.36 -23.90 19.84
C ASN A 125 -13.55 -24.03 18.89
N SER A 126 -13.34 -24.22 17.59
CA SER A 126 -14.43 -24.55 16.67
C SER A 126 -14.87 -26.03 16.78
N MET A 127 -14.02 -26.91 17.33
CA MET A 127 -14.36 -28.33 17.53
C MET A 127 -15.15 -28.59 18.82
N ILE A 128 -15.33 -27.58 19.68
CA ILE A 128 -16.00 -27.70 20.98
C ILE A 128 -17.35 -26.98 20.90
N PRO A 129 -18.45 -27.65 20.51
CA PRO A 129 -19.78 -27.05 20.47
C PRO A 129 -20.19 -26.50 21.83
N ARG A 130 -21.01 -25.43 21.84
CA ARG A 130 -21.53 -24.75 23.04
C ARG A 130 -20.51 -24.06 23.96
N PHE A 131 -19.30 -24.57 24.13
CA PHE A 131 -18.29 -23.97 25.03
C PHE A 131 -17.21 -23.19 24.30
N GLY A 132 -16.88 -23.58 23.07
CA GLY A 132 -15.86 -22.91 22.27
C GLY A 132 -16.28 -21.51 21.85
N TYR A 133 -15.36 -20.56 21.99
CA TYR A 133 -15.61 -19.16 21.63
C TYR A 133 -15.94 -19.00 20.13
N ILE A 134 -15.18 -19.68 19.27
CA ILE A 134 -15.38 -19.67 17.82
C ILE A 134 -16.63 -20.46 17.42
N ALA A 135 -16.88 -21.62 18.04
CA ALA A 135 -18.09 -22.40 17.77
C ALA A 135 -19.37 -21.58 17.98
N ARG A 136 -19.44 -20.78 19.05
CA ARG A 136 -20.58 -19.87 19.29
C ARG A 136 -20.72 -18.77 18.25
N LYS A 137 -19.60 -18.26 17.72
CA LYS A 137 -19.61 -17.25 16.66
C LYS A 137 -20.14 -17.86 15.34
N ILE A 138 -19.72 -19.08 15.01
CA ILE A 138 -20.24 -19.82 13.86
C ILE A 138 -21.75 -20.06 14.03
N GLU A 139 -22.20 -20.54 15.20
CA GLU A 139 -23.63 -20.77 15.47
C GLU A 139 -24.47 -19.50 15.36
N ARG A 140 -23.93 -18.36 15.82
CA ARG A 140 -24.60 -17.07 15.66
C ARG A 140 -24.69 -16.66 14.18
N GLU A 141 -23.62 -16.88 13.43
CA GLU A 141 -23.60 -16.54 12.01
C GLU A 141 -24.58 -17.40 11.21
N ILE A 142 -24.76 -18.69 11.56
CA ILE A 142 -25.80 -19.55 10.98
C ILE A 142 -27.18 -18.91 11.13
N GLU A 143 -27.58 -18.48 12.34
CA GLU A 143 -28.89 -17.87 12.56
C GLU A 143 -29.01 -16.54 11.81
N HIS A 144 -27.95 -15.73 11.80
CA HIS A 144 -27.93 -14.44 11.11
C HIS A 144 -28.05 -14.59 9.59
N THR A 145 -27.39 -15.59 8.99
CA THR A 145 -27.55 -15.88 7.56
C THR A 145 -28.95 -16.42 7.25
N ILE A 146 -29.54 -17.25 8.12
CA ILE A 146 -30.93 -17.69 7.94
C ILE A 146 -31.89 -16.50 7.99
N ASP A 147 -31.74 -15.61 8.96
CA ASP A 147 -32.56 -14.39 9.07
C ASP A 147 -32.37 -13.48 7.82
N ARG A 148 -31.15 -13.40 7.26
CA ARG A 148 -30.87 -12.67 6.02
C ARG A 148 -31.56 -13.29 4.80
N ILE A 149 -31.51 -14.61 4.65
CA ILE A 149 -32.21 -15.33 3.59
C ILE A 149 -33.72 -15.09 3.71
N ASP A 150 -34.29 -15.18 4.92
CA ASP A 150 -35.72 -14.95 5.20
C ASP A 150 -36.13 -13.53 4.78
N GLU A 151 -35.32 -12.52 5.11
CA GLU A 151 -35.54 -11.13 4.69
C GLU A 151 -35.46 -10.94 3.17
N GLN A 152 -34.50 -11.59 2.51
CA GLN A 152 -34.32 -11.52 1.05
C GLN A 152 -35.40 -12.26 0.27
N THR A 153 -35.91 -13.38 0.80
CA THR A 153 -36.98 -14.16 0.15
C THR A 153 -38.37 -13.59 0.45
N GLY A 154 -38.53 -12.86 1.55
CA GLY A 154 -39.81 -12.32 2.02
C GLY A 154 -40.86 -13.41 2.21
N ASP A 155 -42.13 -13.09 1.98
CA ASP A 155 -43.26 -14.01 2.19
C ASP A 155 -43.32 -15.22 1.23
N LYS A 156 -42.39 -15.30 0.26
CA LYS A 156 -42.41 -16.35 -0.78
C LYS A 156 -41.92 -17.70 -0.27
N ILE A 157 -40.97 -17.70 0.67
CA ILE A 157 -40.45 -18.90 1.31
C ILE A 157 -40.58 -18.67 2.81
N SER A 158 -41.28 -19.56 3.52
CA SER A 158 -41.37 -19.43 4.96
C SER A 158 -40.04 -19.77 5.62
N ARG A 159 -39.73 -19.14 6.75
CA ARG A 159 -38.57 -19.50 7.58
C ARG A 159 -38.46 -21.00 7.87
N GLU A 160 -39.57 -21.68 8.11
CA GLU A 160 -39.58 -23.13 8.35
C GLU A 160 -39.07 -23.92 7.13
N GLU A 161 -39.42 -23.46 5.94
CA GLU A 161 -38.92 -24.02 4.69
C GLU A 161 -37.41 -23.72 4.52
N ILE A 162 -36.96 -22.51 4.85
CA ILE A 162 -35.53 -22.14 4.84
C ILE A 162 -34.73 -23.04 5.80
N GLU A 163 -35.23 -23.25 7.01
CA GLU A 163 -34.59 -24.15 7.99
C GLU A 163 -34.57 -25.60 7.48
N ARG A 164 -35.59 -26.04 6.73
CA ARG A 164 -35.65 -27.37 6.12
C ARG A 164 -34.63 -27.53 4.99
N ILE A 165 -34.57 -26.59 4.05
CA ILE A 165 -33.66 -26.65 2.89
C ILE A 165 -32.18 -26.45 3.28
N THR A 166 -31.93 -25.71 4.37
CA THR A 166 -30.59 -25.50 4.92
C THR A 166 -30.17 -26.59 5.92
N ALA A 167 -31.05 -27.56 6.23
CA ALA A 167 -30.72 -28.65 7.12
C ALA A 167 -29.54 -29.49 6.58
N ALA A 168 -28.69 -29.98 7.48
CA ALA A 168 -27.45 -30.71 7.13
C ALA A 168 -27.62 -31.93 6.19
N ASN A 169 -28.83 -32.49 6.14
CA ASN A 169 -29.17 -33.66 5.31
C ASN A 169 -30.07 -33.33 4.11
N SER A 170 -30.42 -32.05 3.91
CA SER A 170 -31.22 -31.65 2.75
C SER A 170 -30.43 -31.90 1.46
N HIS A 171 -31.12 -32.50 0.50
CA HIS A 171 -30.67 -32.69 -0.88
C HIS A 171 -31.66 -32.00 -1.84
N ASP A 172 -32.36 -30.98 -1.35
CA ASP A 172 -33.37 -30.27 -2.12
C ASP A 172 -32.73 -29.61 -3.34
N ASP A 173 -33.40 -29.71 -4.49
CA ASP A 173 -33.00 -29.07 -5.74
C ASP A 173 -33.23 -27.56 -5.63
N LEU A 174 -32.13 -26.79 -5.72
CA LEU A 174 -32.15 -25.35 -5.55
C LEU A 174 -32.36 -24.59 -6.87
N THR A 175 -32.54 -25.28 -8.00
CA THR A 175 -32.70 -24.66 -9.33
C THR A 175 -33.89 -23.68 -9.38
N ALA A 176 -34.99 -23.99 -8.69
CA ALA A 176 -36.15 -23.10 -8.61
C ALA A 176 -35.82 -21.81 -7.82
N ILE A 177 -35.08 -21.95 -6.72
CA ILE A 177 -34.65 -20.83 -5.87
C ILE A 177 -33.63 -19.97 -6.62
N GLU A 178 -32.68 -20.59 -7.32
CA GLU A 178 -31.70 -19.89 -8.17
C GLU A 178 -32.38 -19.03 -9.23
N LYS A 179 -33.39 -19.58 -9.89
CA LYS A 179 -34.14 -18.87 -10.94
C LYS A 179 -34.93 -17.68 -10.39
N GLU A 180 -35.44 -17.80 -9.17
CA GLU A 180 -36.32 -16.79 -8.58
C GLU A 180 -35.57 -15.69 -7.82
N PHE A 181 -34.52 -16.06 -7.09
CA PHE A 181 -33.79 -15.15 -6.19
C PHE A 181 -32.32 -14.95 -6.56
N GLY A 182 -31.82 -15.65 -7.59
CA GLY A 182 -30.44 -15.58 -8.05
C GLY A 182 -29.49 -16.55 -7.36
N PRO A 183 -28.23 -16.63 -7.84
CA PRO A 183 -27.23 -17.56 -7.35
C PRO A 183 -26.74 -17.24 -5.92
N VAL A 184 -26.80 -15.98 -5.51
CA VAL A 184 -26.33 -15.53 -4.19
C VAL A 184 -27.05 -16.24 -3.05
N ILE A 185 -28.39 -16.32 -3.12
CA ILE A 185 -29.20 -17.00 -2.12
C ILE A 185 -28.90 -18.49 -2.07
N VAL A 186 -28.62 -19.09 -3.23
CA VAL A 186 -28.25 -20.50 -3.31
C VAL A 186 -26.90 -20.77 -2.64
N ASP A 187 -25.93 -19.88 -2.83
CA ASP A 187 -24.63 -19.96 -2.14
C ASP A 187 -24.79 -19.78 -0.62
N GLU A 188 -25.62 -18.83 -0.18
CA GLU A 188 -25.96 -18.67 1.24
C GLU A 188 -26.60 -19.93 1.83
N ILE A 189 -27.58 -20.54 1.14
CA ILE A 189 -28.21 -21.79 1.56
C ILE A 189 -27.18 -22.92 1.66
N ASN A 190 -26.27 -23.02 0.69
CA ASN A 190 -25.23 -24.05 0.67
C ASN A 190 -24.20 -23.86 1.78
N ASP A 191 -23.80 -22.62 2.08
CA ASP A 191 -22.90 -22.31 3.19
C ASP A 191 -23.54 -22.63 4.55
N VAL A 192 -24.82 -22.27 4.74
CA VAL A 192 -25.59 -22.64 5.95
C VAL A 192 -25.72 -24.16 6.07
N ARG A 193 -25.99 -24.87 4.96
CA ARG A 193 -26.05 -26.34 4.93
C ARG A 193 -24.71 -26.97 5.34
N ALA A 194 -23.59 -26.42 4.87
CA ALA A 194 -22.26 -26.85 5.25
C ALA A 194 -21.97 -26.60 6.75
N ALA A 195 -22.36 -25.44 7.27
CA ALA A 195 -22.21 -25.10 8.68
C ALA A 195 -23.11 -25.96 9.59
N ASN A 196 -24.34 -26.26 9.17
CA ASN A 196 -25.22 -27.21 9.86
C ASN A 196 -24.64 -28.63 9.88
N LYS A 197 -23.91 -29.04 8.83
CA LYS A 197 -23.17 -30.31 8.83
C LYS A 197 -22.03 -30.31 9.86
N TRP A 198 -21.33 -29.19 10.04
CA TRP A 198 -20.36 -29.01 11.13
C TRP A 198 -21.01 -29.11 12.51
N LYS A 199 -22.19 -28.49 12.72
CA LYS A 199 -22.92 -28.58 14.00
C LYS A 199 -23.21 -30.02 14.44
N ARG A 200 -23.46 -30.92 13.47
CA ARG A 200 -23.65 -32.36 13.73
C ARG A 200 -22.34 -33.13 13.86
N THR A 201 -21.31 -32.73 13.12
CA THR A 201 -19.98 -33.37 13.12
C THR A 201 -18.90 -32.30 13.32
N PRO A 202 -18.56 -31.94 14.58
CA PRO A 202 -17.68 -30.82 14.89
C PRO A 202 -16.26 -30.95 14.33
N PHE A 203 -15.83 -32.15 13.95
CA PHE A 203 -14.57 -32.39 13.24
C PHE A 203 -14.52 -31.76 11.84
N LEU A 204 -15.67 -31.44 11.24
CA LEU A 204 -15.75 -30.74 9.94
C LEU A 204 -15.56 -29.23 10.10
N VAL A 205 -14.54 -28.82 10.85
CA VAL A 205 -14.24 -27.44 11.25
C VAL A 205 -14.33 -26.47 10.08
N PHE A 206 -13.67 -26.80 8.97
CA PHE A 206 -13.59 -25.93 7.80
C PHE A 206 -14.96 -25.59 7.20
N LYS A 207 -15.98 -26.44 7.39
CA LYS A 207 -17.33 -26.16 6.88
C LYS A 207 -18.04 -25.07 7.67
N GLY A 208 -18.00 -25.16 9.00
CA GLY A 208 -18.55 -24.10 9.85
C GLY A 208 -17.71 -22.82 9.81
N LEU A 209 -16.39 -22.98 9.82
CA LEU A 209 -15.47 -21.85 9.79
C LEU A 209 -15.56 -21.06 8.48
N ARG A 210 -15.79 -21.73 7.34
CA ARG A 210 -15.98 -21.05 6.03
C ARG A 210 -17.11 -20.03 6.10
N LEU A 211 -18.30 -20.41 6.59
CA LEU A 211 -19.44 -19.50 6.73
C LEU A 211 -19.05 -18.27 7.57
N TYR A 212 -18.44 -18.49 8.73
CA TYR A 212 -17.99 -17.37 9.59
C TYR A 212 -16.93 -16.50 8.93
N MET A 213 -15.95 -17.11 8.25
CA MET A 213 -14.86 -16.38 7.62
C MET A 213 -15.36 -15.53 6.45
N THR A 214 -16.22 -16.08 5.62
CA THR A 214 -16.74 -15.39 4.43
C THR A 214 -17.76 -14.33 4.79
N ARG A 215 -18.75 -14.64 5.63
CA ARG A 215 -19.89 -13.75 5.91
C ARG A 215 -19.67 -12.77 7.05
N HIS A 216 -18.78 -13.06 8.00
CA HIS A 216 -18.54 -12.17 9.13
C HIS A 216 -17.14 -11.56 9.10
N PHE A 217 -16.12 -12.39 8.98
CA PHE A 217 -14.76 -11.95 9.18
C PHE A 217 -14.26 -11.11 7.98
N ALA A 218 -14.36 -11.65 6.76
CA ALA A 218 -13.94 -10.97 5.56
C ALA A 218 -14.74 -9.68 5.34
N GLU A 219 -16.06 -9.71 5.48
CA GLU A 219 -16.93 -8.54 5.36
C GLU A 219 -16.53 -7.41 6.32
N LYS A 220 -16.32 -7.73 7.60
CA LYS A 220 -16.12 -6.70 8.64
C LYS A 220 -14.66 -6.27 8.82
N TYR A 221 -13.71 -7.18 8.64
CA TYR A 221 -12.32 -6.98 9.05
C TYR A 221 -11.32 -6.92 7.89
N SER A 222 -11.73 -7.19 6.64
CA SER A 222 -10.79 -7.18 5.49
C SER A 222 -10.04 -5.86 5.34
N ASN A 223 -10.72 -4.72 5.51
CA ASN A 223 -10.07 -3.40 5.48
C ASN A 223 -9.03 -3.23 6.59
N ASN A 224 -9.36 -3.70 7.80
CA ASN A 224 -8.43 -3.60 8.94
C ASN A 224 -7.21 -4.49 8.71
N VAL A 225 -7.39 -5.71 8.23
CA VAL A 225 -6.29 -6.64 7.92
C VAL A 225 -5.38 -6.04 6.85
N GLN A 226 -5.95 -5.48 5.78
CA GLN A 226 -5.18 -4.77 4.73
C GLN A 226 -4.40 -3.58 5.31
N GLY A 227 -5.05 -2.75 6.12
CA GLY A 227 -4.41 -1.61 6.78
C GLY A 227 -3.26 -2.03 7.68
N PHE A 228 -3.42 -3.10 8.47
CA PHE A 228 -2.34 -3.65 9.29
C PHE A 228 -1.20 -4.24 8.44
N ALA A 229 -1.49 -4.88 7.31
CA ALA A 229 -0.46 -5.38 6.41
C ALA A 229 0.36 -4.25 5.80
N TYR A 230 -0.27 -3.18 5.30
CA TYR A 230 0.44 -2.00 4.80
C TYR A 230 1.20 -1.27 5.92
N GLY A 231 0.64 -1.21 7.13
CA GLY A 231 1.31 -0.69 8.31
C GLY A 231 2.54 -1.52 8.70
N GLY A 232 2.44 -2.84 8.65
CA GLY A 232 3.55 -3.78 8.85
C GLY A 232 4.68 -3.54 7.85
N ALA A 233 4.34 -3.40 6.57
CA ALA A 233 5.30 -3.12 5.52
C ALA A 233 6.03 -1.78 5.73
N ALA A 234 5.30 -0.74 6.16
CA ALA A 234 5.89 0.55 6.50
C ALA A 234 6.87 0.44 7.67
N ILE A 235 6.51 -0.29 8.74
CA ILE A 235 7.41 -0.56 9.89
C ILE A 235 8.66 -1.31 9.43
N LEU A 236 8.51 -2.33 8.57
CA LEU A 236 9.62 -3.10 8.03
C LEU A 236 10.59 -2.21 7.24
N ILE A 237 10.09 -1.34 6.36
CA ILE A 237 10.90 -0.38 5.59
C ILE A 237 11.69 0.54 6.52
N VAL A 238 11.05 1.07 7.56
CA VAL A 238 11.71 1.93 8.55
C VAL A 238 12.82 1.18 9.28
N ILE A 239 12.57 -0.05 9.73
CA ILE A 239 13.58 -0.85 10.45
C ILE A 239 14.76 -1.21 9.54
N ILE A 240 14.52 -1.58 8.29
CA ILE A 240 15.56 -1.81 7.28
C ILE A 240 16.35 -0.52 7.02
N GLY A 241 15.67 0.62 6.92
CA GLY A 241 16.27 1.95 6.74
C GLY A 241 17.18 2.34 7.90
N ILE A 242 16.71 2.22 9.14
CA ILE A 242 17.49 2.51 10.37
C ILE A 242 18.72 1.59 10.45
N ARG A 243 18.59 0.31 10.09
CA ARG A 243 19.73 -0.60 10.00
C ARG A 243 20.74 -0.15 8.93
N GLY A 244 20.26 0.30 7.77
CA GLY A 244 21.10 0.85 6.70
C GLY A 244 21.91 2.08 7.13
N LEU A 245 21.38 2.85 8.08
CA LEU A 245 22.07 3.98 8.73
C LEU A 245 23.05 3.56 9.85
N LYS A 246 23.28 2.25 10.04
CA LYS A 246 24.17 1.65 11.06
C LYS A 246 23.81 1.96 12.52
N PHE A 247 22.58 2.39 12.80
CA PHE A 247 22.11 2.62 14.18
C PHE A 247 21.82 1.31 14.94
N ILE A 248 21.49 0.23 14.22
CA ILE A 248 21.29 -1.10 14.80
C ILE A 248 22.55 -1.93 14.53
N PRO A 249 23.27 -2.40 15.56
CA PRO A 249 24.48 -3.17 15.38
C PRO A 249 24.20 -4.51 14.68
N PRO A 250 25.06 -4.98 13.76
CA PRO A 250 24.90 -6.25 13.07
C PRO A 250 24.83 -7.46 14.02
N THR A 251 25.42 -7.34 15.21
CA THR A 251 25.50 -8.37 16.25
C THR A 251 24.19 -8.58 17.00
N GLN A 252 23.19 -7.70 16.85
CA GLN A 252 21.87 -7.83 17.51
C GLN A 252 20.71 -7.68 16.50
N PRO A 253 20.50 -8.65 15.60
CA PRO A 253 19.50 -8.57 14.53
C PRO A 253 18.06 -8.82 15.01
N SER A 254 17.81 -9.04 16.31
CA SER A 254 16.50 -9.44 16.86
C SER A 254 15.34 -8.57 16.38
N ILE A 255 15.50 -7.24 16.37
CA ILE A 255 14.44 -6.30 15.94
C ILE A 255 14.14 -6.47 14.44
N LEU A 256 15.17 -6.65 13.61
CA LEU A 256 15.00 -6.88 12.19
C LEU A 256 14.27 -8.21 11.93
N LEU A 257 14.71 -9.28 12.59
CA LEU A 257 14.08 -10.60 12.43
C LEU A 257 12.63 -10.58 12.94
N ALA A 258 12.35 -9.89 14.04
CA ALA A 258 11.00 -9.67 14.53
C ALA A 258 10.13 -8.92 13.52
N ALA A 259 10.66 -7.87 12.87
CA ALA A 259 9.94 -7.12 11.85
C ALA A 259 9.61 -7.95 10.61
N ILE A 260 10.58 -8.75 10.12
CA ILE A 260 10.38 -9.66 8.99
C ILE A 260 9.33 -10.72 9.35
N THR A 261 9.40 -11.26 10.56
CA THR A 261 8.47 -12.27 11.05
C THR A 261 7.05 -11.71 11.20
N LEU A 262 6.93 -10.48 11.74
CA LEU A 262 5.66 -9.75 11.81
C LEU A 262 5.08 -9.56 10.41
N GLU A 263 5.87 -9.08 9.45
CA GLU A 263 5.42 -8.87 8.08
C GLU A 263 4.92 -10.17 7.45
N PHE A 264 5.67 -11.26 7.61
CA PHE A 264 5.26 -12.58 7.13
C PHE A 264 3.90 -13.02 7.71
N THR A 265 3.69 -12.84 9.02
CA THR A 265 2.40 -13.16 9.65
C THR A 265 1.25 -12.31 9.12
N MET A 266 1.49 -11.02 8.87
CA MET A 266 0.48 -10.11 8.36
C MET A 266 0.11 -10.41 6.91
N LEU A 267 1.10 -10.72 6.06
CA LEU A 267 0.86 -11.16 4.68
C LEU A 267 0.11 -12.48 4.63
N MET A 268 0.40 -13.43 5.53
CA MET A 268 -0.34 -14.68 5.62
C MET A 268 -1.80 -14.44 6.05
N LEU A 269 -2.04 -13.57 7.04
CA LEU A 269 -3.39 -13.20 7.46
C LEU A 269 -4.18 -12.53 6.33
N LEU A 270 -3.53 -11.63 5.58
CA LEU A 270 -4.11 -10.98 4.41
C LEU A 270 -4.47 -12.02 3.33
N ALA A 271 -3.56 -12.93 3.01
CA ALA A 271 -3.80 -13.99 2.03
C ALA A 271 -5.00 -14.86 2.41
N VAL A 272 -5.11 -15.28 3.68
CA VAL A 272 -6.26 -16.04 4.17
C VAL A 272 -7.55 -15.22 4.08
N THR A 273 -7.51 -13.94 4.44
CA THR A 273 -8.69 -13.07 4.37
C THR A 273 -9.18 -12.90 2.93
N LEU A 274 -8.26 -12.71 1.98
CA LEU A 274 -8.58 -12.62 0.56
C LEU A 274 -9.11 -13.95 0.00
N PHE A 275 -8.59 -15.09 0.46
CA PHE A 275 -9.08 -16.41 0.05
C PHE A 275 -10.55 -16.64 0.40
N TYR A 276 -11.02 -16.08 1.53
CA TYR A 276 -12.42 -16.20 1.97
C TYR A 276 -13.32 -15.03 1.55
N THR A 277 -12.78 -14.01 0.90
CA THR A 277 -13.59 -12.90 0.36
C THR A 277 -14.32 -13.37 -0.90
N GLU A 278 -15.64 -13.24 -0.95
CA GLU A 278 -16.44 -13.63 -2.13
C GLU A 278 -16.16 -12.73 -3.35
N GLU A 279 -16.22 -13.31 -4.55
CA GLU A 279 -15.95 -12.61 -5.82
C GLU A 279 -16.93 -11.46 -6.10
N GLU A 280 -18.20 -11.58 -5.70
CA GLU A 280 -19.22 -10.55 -5.90
C GLU A 280 -18.95 -9.32 -5.03
N GLN A 281 -18.57 -9.50 -3.77
CA GLN A 281 -18.12 -8.41 -2.90
C GLN A 281 -16.82 -7.79 -3.38
N ARG A 282 -15.92 -8.60 -3.96
CA ARG A 282 -14.71 -8.10 -4.59
C ARG A 282 -15.06 -7.23 -5.79
N MET A 283 -16.01 -7.64 -6.63
CA MET A 283 -16.44 -6.87 -7.79
C MET A 283 -17.19 -5.61 -7.39
N ASP A 284 -18.13 -5.68 -6.45
CA ASP A 284 -18.88 -4.52 -5.97
C ASP A 284 -17.99 -3.53 -5.23
N LYS A 285 -17.03 -4.02 -4.44
CA LYS A 285 -16.04 -3.16 -3.80
C LYS A 285 -15.06 -2.59 -4.81
N LEU A 286 -14.62 -3.36 -5.80
CA LEU A 286 -13.77 -2.83 -6.88
C LEU A 286 -14.53 -1.82 -7.74
N ILE A 287 -15.81 -2.06 -8.04
CA ILE A 287 -16.69 -1.13 -8.77
C ILE A 287 -16.88 0.14 -7.94
N ARG A 288 -17.13 0.02 -6.63
CA ARG A 288 -17.27 1.16 -5.73
C ARG A 288 -15.96 1.91 -5.54
N ASP A 289 -14.84 1.22 -5.35
CA ASP A 289 -13.50 1.82 -5.24
C ASP A 289 -13.10 2.45 -6.59
N LEU A 290 -13.49 1.87 -7.73
CA LEU A 290 -13.32 2.45 -9.07
C LEU A 290 -14.25 3.64 -9.29
N GLU A 291 -15.48 3.61 -8.79
CA GLU A 291 -16.45 4.71 -8.88
C GLU A 291 -16.00 5.87 -7.98
N GLU A 292 -15.54 5.58 -6.76
CA GLU A 292 -15.01 6.56 -5.79
C GLU A 292 -13.66 7.14 -6.25
N SER A 293 -12.76 6.31 -6.81
CA SER A 293 -11.54 6.74 -7.49
C SER A 293 -11.83 7.53 -8.76
N SER A 294 -12.81 7.10 -9.57
CA SER A 294 -13.22 7.78 -10.80
C SER A 294 -13.96 9.07 -10.51
N GLU A 295 -14.75 9.17 -9.45
CA GLU A 295 -15.43 10.41 -9.05
C GLU A 295 -14.45 11.38 -8.41
N GLY A 296 -13.53 10.91 -7.57
CA GLY A 296 -12.42 11.70 -7.05
C GLY A 296 -11.52 12.23 -8.16
N GLN A 297 -11.11 11.37 -9.09
CA GLN A 297 -10.36 11.78 -10.29
C GLN A 297 -11.20 12.63 -11.24
N LYS A 298 -12.51 12.40 -11.40
CA LYS A 298 -13.36 13.27 -12.21
C LYS A 298 -13.48 14.65 -11.57
N PHE A 299 -13.59 14.77 -10.24
CA PHE A 299 -13.68 16.06 -9.56
C PHE A 299 -12.36 16.82 -9.66
N GLU A 300 -11.23 16.13 -9.49
CA GLU A 300 -9.90 16.70 -9.64
C GLU A 300 -9.59 17.05 -11.10
N LEU A 301 -9.91 16.17 -12.05
CA LEU A 301 -9.72 16.38 -13.49
C LEU A 301 -10.70 17.42 -14.03
N ILE A 302 -11.94 17.51 -13.55
CA ILE A 302 -12.87 18.60 -13.89
C ILE A 302 -12.33 19.92 -13.33
N ASN A 303 -11.80 19.95 -12.10
CA ASN A 303 -11.18 21.14 -11.55
C ASN A 303 -9.90 21.52 -12.31
N LEU A 304 -9.07 20.56 -12.71
CA LEU A 304 -7.86 20.77 -13.53
C LEU A 304 -8.17 21.17 -14.98
N VAL A 305 -9.21 20.59 -15.59
CA VAL A 305 -9.67 20.97 -16.93
C VAL A 305 -10.33 22.34 -16.89
N ARG A 306 -11.04 22.68 -15.82
CA ARG A 306 -11.64 24.02 -15.64
C ARG A 306 -10.57 25.07 -15.41
N THR A 307 -9.52 24.79 -14.61
CA THR A 307 -8.38 25.70 -14.45
C THR A 307 -7.52 25.77 -15.71
N SER A 308 -7.36 24.68 -16.46
CA SER A 308 -6.66 24.65 -17.74
C SER A 308 -7.41 25.37 -18.87
N GLN A 309 -8.73 25.22 -18.97
CA GLN A 309 -9.56 25.99 -19.92
C GLN A 309 -9.58 27.48 -19.59
N GLN A 310 -9.55 27.83 -18.30
CA GLN A 310 -9.45 29.22 -17.88
C GLN A 310 -8.08 29.80 -18.23
N GLN A 311 -6.99 29.04 -18.01
CA GLN A 311 -5.66 29.40 -18.51
C GLN A 311 -5.60 29.52 -20.04
N GLN A 312 -6.28 28.65 -20.80
CA GLN A 312 -6.33 28.77 -22.26
C GLN A 312 -7.12 29.99 -22.74
N ARG A 313 -8.20 30.39 -22.05
CA ARG A 313 -8.91 31.64 -22.36
C ARG A 313 -8.05 32.87 -22.05
N ASP A 314 -7.34 32.85 -20.92
CA ASP A 314 -6.43 33.92 -20.55
C ASP A 314 -5.26 34.00 -21.55
N LEU A 315 -4.70 32.86 -21.98
CA LEU A 315 -3.65 32.80 -23.00
C LEU A 315 -4.15 33.27 -24.38
N ALA A 316 -5.37 32.91 -24.78
CA ALA A 316 -5.96 33.39 -26.04
C ALA A 316 -6.18 34.91 -26.03
N SER A 317 -6.60 35.47 -24.90
CA SER A 317 -6.73 36.93 -24.75
C SER A 317 -5.38 37.66 -24.70
N MET A 318 -4.35 37.05 -24.11
CA MET A 318 -2.97 37.56 -24.19
C MET A 318 -2.42 37.48 -25.62
N VAL A 319 -2.70 36.41 -26.38
CA VAL A 319 -2.27 36.28 -27.77
C VAL A 319 -2.95 37.33 -28.66
N ASP A 320 -4.26 37.58 -28.47
CA ASP A 320 -4.97 38.63 -29.20
C ASP A 320 -4.43 40.02 -28.84
N TYR A 321 -4.08 40.25 -27.57
CA TYR A 321 -3.42 41.48 -27.11
C TYR A 321 -2.03 41.66 -27.75
N ILE A 322 -1.20 40.61 -27.79
CA ILE A 322 0.13 40.64 -28.40
C ILE A 322 0.04 40.83 -29.93
N GLN A 323 -0.91 40.17 -30.60
CA GLN A 323 -1.13 40.36 -32.04
C GLN A 323 -1.58 41.78 -32.37
N ARG A 324 -2.47 42.37 -31.57
CA ARG A 324 -2.84 43.79 -31.71
C ARG A 324 -1.65 44.72 -31.51
N GLN A 325 -0.86 44.53 -30.44
CA GLN A 325 0.37 45.31 -30.23
C GLN A 325 1.36 45.17 -31.40
N THR A 326 1.53 43.96 -31.94
CA THR A 326 2.45 43.72 -33.06
C THR A 326 1.93 44.37 -34.36
N GLY A 327 0.61 44.37 -34.58
CA GLY A 327 -0.03 45.06 -35.69
C GLY A 327 0.10 46.58 -35.62
N ASP A 328 -0.04 47.15 -34.42
CA ASP A 328 0.11 48.58 -34.18
C ASP A 328 1.58 49.02 -34.28
N LEU A 329 2.52 48.21 -33.79
CA LEU A 329 3.96 48.41 -34.00
C LEU A 329 4.33 48.38 -35.49
N LYS A 330 3.75 47.46 -36.26
CA LYS A 330 3.99 47.37 -37.71
C LYS A 330 3.40 48.57 -38.46
N ARG A 331 2.21 49.03 -38.08
CA ARG A 331 1.61 50.26 -38.65
C ARG A 331 2.39 51.52 -38.29
N MET A 332 2.93 51.60 -37.07
CA MET A 332 3.85 52.67 -36.68
C MET A 332 5.16 52.61 -37.48
N ALA A 333 5.74 51.41 -37.66
CA ALA A 333 6.93 51.23 -38.48
C ALA A 333 6.70 51.60 -39.96
N ASP A 334 5.56 51.21 -40.54
CA ASP A 334 5.17 51.55 -41.92
C ASP A 334 4.87 53.05 -42.08
N ALA A 335 4.25 53.69 -41.08
CA ALA A 335 4.03 55.14 -41.06
C ALA A 335 5.36 55.92 -40.92
N LEU A 336 6.28 55.44 -40.08
CA LEU A 336 7.61 56.04 -39.91
C LEU A 336 8.51 55.85 -41.14
N THR A 337 8.46 54.69 -41.80
CA THR A 337 9.20 54.44 -43.05
C THR A 337 8.60 55.17 -44.25
N GLY A 338 7.27 55.31 -44.33
CA GLY A 338 6.59 56.09 -45.36
C GLY A 338 6.93 57.58 -45.28
N ALA A 339 6.80 58.18 -44.09
CA ALA A 339 7.13 59.59 -43.86
C ALA A 339 8.62 59.90 -44.10
N ASN A 340 9.53 58.98 -43.75
CA ASN A 340 10.98 59.16 -43.97
C ASN A 340 11.39 58.97 -45.43
N LYS A 341 10.72 58.11 -46.20
CA LYS A 341 11.04 57.90 -47.62
C LYS A 341 10.78 59.16 -48.46
N GLU A 342 9.68 59.86 -48.19
CA GLU A 342 9.32 61.11 -48.88
C GLU A 342 10.36 62.21 -48.62
N TYR A 343 10.81 62.34 -47.37
CA TYR A 343 11.83 63.33 -46.98
C TYR A 343 13.20 63.00 -47.58
N ILE A 344 13.63 61.74 -47.55
CA ILE A 344 14.90 61.31 -48.18
C ILE A 344 14.88 61.56 -49.69
N ILE A 345 13.75 61.29 -50.36
CA ILE A 345 13.60 61.57 -51.79
C ILE A 345 13.65 63.07 -52.07
N GLN A 346 12.97 63.92 -51.29
CA GLN A 346 13.05 65.37 -51.47
C GLN A 346 14.46 65.92 -51.26
N VAL A 347 15.16 65.46 -50.22
CA VAL A 347 16.54 65.87 -49.96
C VAL A 347 17.47 65.41 -51.07
N ALA A 348 17.33 64.17 -51.55
CA ALA A 348 18.11 63.65 -52.66
C ALA A 348 17.82 64.42 -53.96
N GLN A 349 16.56 64.69 -54.29
CA GLN A 349 16.18 65.47 -55.47
C GLN A 349 16.69 66.91 -55.40
N ARG A 350 16.65 67.55 -54.22
CA ARG A 350 17.20 68.89 -54.02
C ARG A 350 18.71 68.92 -54.19
N ALA A 351 19.43 67.93 -53.65
CA ALA A 351 20.87 67.81 -53.82
C ALA A 351 21.27 67.57 -55.28
N VAL A 352 20.50 66.75 -56.01
CA VAL A 352 20.70 66.54 -57.45
C VAL A 352 20.41 67.81 -58.25
N ALA A 353 19.34 68.55 -57.93
CA ALA A 353 18.98 69.79 -58.63
C ALA A 353 20.00 70.92 -58.43
N GLU A 354 20.54 71.10 -57.21
CA GLU A 354 21.63 72.06 -56.97
C GLU A 354 22.89 71.70 -57.78
N TYR A 355 23.16 70.41 -57.96
CA TYR A 355 24.37 69.95 -58.66
C TYR A 355 24.28 70.08 -60.19
N ILE A 356 23.10 69.86 -60.79
CA ILE A 356 22.89 70.09 -62.24
C ILE A 356 23.18 71.55 -62.62
N THR A 357 23.05 72.49 -61.68
CA THR A 357 23.37 73.90 -61.92
C THR A 357 24.84 74.28 -61.74
N GLN A 358 25.71 73.37 -61.28
CA GLN A 358 27.15 73.62 -61.14
C GLN A 358 27.96 72.62 -61.99
N GLU A 359 28.36 73.02 -63.21
CA GLU A 359 29.22 72.24 -64.11
C GLU A 359 30.65 72.05 -63.56
N ARG A 360 30.86 71.07 -62.67
CA ARG A 360 32.20 70.55 -62.34
C ARG A 360 32.23 69.05 -62.03
N SER A 361 32.91 68.32 -62.91
CA SER A 361 33.65 67.04 -62.78
C SER A 361 33.04 65.94 -61.89
N GLU A 362 32.73 64.80 -62.53
CA GLU A 362 32.00 63.61 -62.06
C GLU A 362 32.56 62.86 -60.83
N GLU A 363 33.78 63.15 -60.36
CA GLU A 363 34.39 62.41 -59.23
C GLU A 363 34.00 62.97 -57.84
N ILE A 364 33.34 64.14 -57.81
CA ILE A 364 32.84 64.78 -56.57
C ILE A 364 31.40 64.34 -56.23
N THR A 365 30.71 63.70 -57.18
CA THR A 365 29.25 63.45 -57.14
C THR A 365 28.83 62.46 -56.05
N GLU A 366 29.55 61.35 -55.86
CA GLU A 366 29.18 60.38 -54.81
C GLU A 366 29.40 60.96 -53.41
N LYS A 367 30.50 61.70 -53.21
CA LYS A 367 30.89 62.18 -51.89
C LYS A 367 29.93 63.27 -51.36
N VAL A 368 29.51 64.20 -52.21
CA VAL A 368 28.57 65.27 -51.83
C VAL A 368 27.17 64.73 -51.58
N ILE A 369 26.69 63.82 -52.43
CA ILE A 369 25.38 63.17 -52.24
C ILE A 369 25.38 62.35 -50.95
N ARG A 370 26.45 61.58 -50.69
CA ARG A 370 26.60 60.77 -49.49
C ARG A 370 26.66 61.62 -48.22
N GLU A 371 27.44 62.71 -48.18
CA GLU A 371 27.49 63.63 -47.03
C GLU A 371 26.14 64.29 -46.73
N ARG A 372 25.39 64.71 -47.78
CA ARG A 372 24.07 65.32 -47.61
C ARG A 372 23.04 64.30 -47.09
N ILE A 373 23.04 63.08 -47.61
CA ILE A 373 22.17 62.00 -47.14
C ILE A 373 22.51 61.62 -45.70
N GLU A 374 23.80 61.53 -45.35
CA GLU A 374 24.26 61.19 -44.00
C GLU A 374 23.89 62.28 -42.97
N SER A 375 24.05 63.56 -43.32
CA SER A 375 23.60 64.67 -42.47
C SER A 375 22.07 64.69 -42.28
N ALA A 376 21.30 64.36 -43.32
CA ALA A 376 19.84 64.27 -43.23
C ALA A 376 19.40 63.08 -42.35
N MET A 377 20.04 61.91 -42.50
CA MET A 377 19.80 60.77 -41.61
C MET A 377 20.16 61.08 -40.16
N LYS A 378 21.24 61.81 -39.90
CA LYS A 378 21.63 62.21 -38.55
C LYS A 378 20.63 63.20 -37.90
N GLN A 379 20.01 64.08 -38.69
CA GLN A 379 18.91 64.93 -38.19
C GLN A 379 17.61 64.14 -37.93
N MET A 380 17.26 63.19 -38.79
CA MET A 380 16.05 62.36 -38.63
C MET A 380 16.14 61.34 -37.49
N PHE A 381 17.32 60.77 -37.25
CA PHE A 381 17.49 59.67 -36.29
C PHE A 381 18.33 60.04 -35.04
N GLY A 382 19.03 61.19 -35.04
CA GLY A 382 19.91 61.62 -33.95
C GLY A 382 19.33 62.65 -32.98
N GLY A 383 18.04 62.99 -33.10
CA GLY A 383 17.35 64.00 -32.29
C GLY A 383 16.66 63.47 -31.03
N GLY A 384 17.25 62.49 -30.33
CA GLY A 384 16.71 61.89 -29.11
C GLY A 384 17.78 61.57 -28.08
N LYS A 385 18.49 62.60 -27.58
CA LYS A 385 19.30 62.50 -26.36
C LYS A 385 18.41 62.64 -25.14
N ALA A 386 18.67 61.76 -24.17
CA ALA A 386 18.55 61.95 -22.72
C ALA A 386 17.15 61.94 -22.10
N LEU A 387 17.00 61.04 -21.11
CA LEU A 387 16.42 61.22 -19.76
C LEU A 387 16.21 59.78 -19.21
N GLU A 388 17.24 59.00 -18.87
CA GLU A 388 17.94 59.06 -17.57
C GLU A 388 17.75 60.36 -16.80
N ASP A 389 16.70 60.41 -15.98
CA ASP A 389 16.75 60.78 -14.56
C ASP A 389 15.31 60.98 -14.06
N ASN A 390 14.87 60.12 -13.14
CA ASN A 390 14.49 60.63 -11.83
C ASN A 390 14.27 59.49 -10.84
N ASN A 391 15.20 59.42 -9.89
CA ASN A 391 14.91 58.98 -8.54
C ASN A 391 13.79 59.84 -7.95
N GLY A 392 12.86 59.17 -7.30
CA GLY A 392 11.87 59.71 -6.38
C GLY A 392 11.32 58.57 -5.55
#